data_AF-A0A800EW99-F1
#
_entry.id   AF-A0A800EW99-F1
#
_cell.length_a   1.000
_cell.length_b   1.000
_cell.length_c   1.000
_cell.angle_alpha   90.00
_cell.angle_beta   90.00
_cell.angle_gamma   90.00
#
_symmetry.space_group_name_H-M   'P 1'
#
loop_
_entity.id
_entity.type
_entity.pdbx_description
1 polymer ?
#
loop_
_entity_poly.entity_id
_entity_poly.type
_entity_poly.pdbx_seq_one_letter_code
_entity_poly.pdbx_strand_id
1 'polypeptide(L)'
;MPEFTPVNLNPHYNNTRIDGSPWDEGSAPAVAGLPGGENTFWGIPFSGGEADDPSIIVAGDNGSTDAVEIGIDAPGKSGDVGYVVFQHVCDGKSLDETGQVREPYPLQAGRPPVALNPGELLAEYTLVYADGSEHTVPVRRQFEINSPRTRGQSTYAAKDHLEPVALDFRGPSPRNLWGRMQLNVNVGSLDSLTNGEGTWLLFALPNPHPDRQISGIRVTPTGRASIGIGAITLFHGNNHPLRHSKLESVAVELPDGEGSDPSSVEVDIDLGTVARSYTVLAFDPDTWLEDDRKGWGDEAGGDSSLVLDIAANPDSTLLIGDHEFDMSRLHESGEVTASDGQARIRLLTADRTWVHTKIIDAATGKPTPARIHFRAPDGRYIPPYGHRHEVNDNWFEDYGADLLLGSTQYAYVDGTLQGELPVGDVYVEVVKGFEYAPVRQKLHIEPGQRELTISLDRIANTRPDGWVTADTHTHFLTPETARLEAAAE
;
A
#
# COMPACT_ATOMS: atom_id res chain seq x y z
N MET A 1 -15.17 -7.53 -13.23
CA MET A 1 -14.57 -6.20 -13.47
C MET A 1 -15.51 -5.08 -13.05
N PRO A 2 -15.04 -4.11 -12.24
CA PRO A 2 -15.76 -2.89 -11.94
C PRO A 2 -16.08 -2.11 -13.22
N GLU A 3 -17.28 -1.54 -13.32
CA GLU A 3 -17.64 -0.73 -14.48
C GLU A 3 -17.16 0.72 -14.31
N PHE A 4 -16.49 1.23 -15.34
CA PHE A 4 -16.04 2.62 -15.45
C PHE A 4 -16.60 3.25 -16.72
N THR A 5 -16.78 4.57 -16.70
CA THR A 5 -17.16 5.34 -17.88
C THR A 5 -16.34 6.63 -17.93
N PRO A 6 -15.23 6.65 -18.70
CA PRO A 6 -14.50 7.88 -18.98
C PRO A 6 -15.42 8.91 -19.67
N VAL A 7 -15.37 10.15 -19.21
CA VAL A 7 -16.15 11.26 -19.77
C VAL A 7 -15.36 11.91 -20.90
N ASN A 8 -15.98 12.09 -22.06
CA ASN A 8 -15.37 12.81 -23.17
C ASN A 8 -15.32 14.32 -22.90
N LEU A 9 -14.15 14.82 -22.49
CA LEU A 9 -13.94 16.24 -22.20
C LEU A 9 -13.51 17.09 -23.40
N ASN A 10 -13.29 16.49 -24.59
CA ASN A 10 -12.85 17.23 -25.79
C ASN A 10 -13.67 18.49 -26.11
N PRO A 11 -15.03 18.49 -25.99
CA PRO A 11 -15.83 19.69 -26.24
C PRO A 11 -15.70 20.78 -25.18
N HIS A 12 -15.11 20.44 -24.02
CA HIS A 12 -15.05 21.29 -22.83
C HIS A 12 -13.66 21.84 -22.55
N TYR A 13 -12.59 21.27 -23.14
CA TYR A 13 -11.25 21.82 -23.01
C TYR A 13 -11.19 23.25 -23.54
N ASN A 14 -10.68 24.15 -22.70
CA ASN A 14 -10.55 25.57 -23.00
C ASN A 14 -9.07 26.02 -23.04
N ASN A 15 -8.13 25.12 -22.76
CA ASN A 15 -6.70 25.39 -22.86
C ASN A 15 -5.89 24.13 -23.22
N THR A 16 -4.61 24.32 -23.57
CA THR A 16 -3.60 23.28 -23.73
C THR A 16 -2.71 23.22 -22.50
N ARG A 17 -2.10 22.07 -22.20
CA ARG A 17 -1.23 21.93 -21.02
C ARG A 17 0.13 22.60 -21.19
N ILE A 18 0.55 22.82 -22.44
CA ILE A 18 1.78 23.57 -22.75
C ILE A 18 1.61 25.09 -22.62
N ASP A 19 0.38 25.61 -22.56
CA ASP A 19 0.15 27.01 -22.24
C ASP A 19 0.40 27.27 -20.75
N GLY A 20 1.53 27.90 -20.45
CA GLY A 20 1.92 28.30 -19.11
C GLY A 20 1.15 29.50 -18.56
N SER A 21 0.37 30.22 -19.37
CA SER A 21 -0.25 31.50 -18.98
C SER A 21 -1.17 31.45 -17.75
N PRO A 22 -1.91 30.35 -17.48
CA PRO A 22 -2.74 30.25 -16.28
C PRO A 22 -1.96 29.89 -15.01
N TRP A 23 -0.70 29.49 -15.13
CA TRP A 23 0.07 28.85 -14.06
C TRP A 23 1.26 29.72 -13.65
N ASP A 24 1.71 29.56 -12.41
CA ASP A 24 2.98 30.15 -11.99
C ASP A 24 4.20 29.45 -12.63
N GLU A 25 5.38 30.06 -12.54
CA GLU A 25 6.65 29.56 -13.13
C GLU A 25 7.04 28.14 -12.68
N GLY A 26 6.69 27.75 -11.45
CA GLY A 26 6.94 26.42 -10.91
C GLY A 26 5.88 25.39 -11.30
N SER A 27 4.64 25.82 -11.48
CA SER A 27 3.49 24.97 -11.83
C SER A 27 3.40 24.70 -13.33
N ALA A 28 3.64 25.71 -14.18
CA ALA A 28 3.59 25.60 -15.64
C ALA A 28 4.37 24.40 -16.22
N PRO A 29 5.68 24.22 -15.93
CA PRO A 29 6.43 23.07 -16.47
C PRO A 29 5.96 21.73 -15.92
N ALA A 30 5.38 21.71 -14.72
CA ALA A 30 4.83 20.49 -14.15
C ALA A 30 3.51 20.12 -14.86
N VAL A 31 2.62 21.08 -15.10
CA VAL A 31 1.37 20.87 -15.83
C VAL A 31 1.64 20.40 -17.26
N ALA A 32 2.61 21.02 -17.95
CA ALA A 32 3.00 20.63 -19.29
C ALA A 32 3.54 19.19 -19.39
N GLY A 33 4.12 18.66 -18.30
CA GLY A 33 4.68 17.32 -18.22
C GLY A 33 3.73 16.26 -17.65
N LEU A 34 2.47 16.60 -17.38
CA LEU A 34 1.49 15.61 -16.91
C LEU A 34 1.21 14.57 -18.02
N PRO A 35 0.91 13.31 -17.68
CA PRO A 35 0.58 12.30 -18.70
C PRO A 35 -0.75 12.65 -19.40
N GLY A 36 -0.83 12.45 -20.71
CA GLY A 36 -2.01 12.67 -21.56
C GLY A 36 -2.46 11.40 -22.27
N GLY A 37 -3.50 11.49 -23.08
CA GLY A 37 -4.07 10.34 -23.80
C GLY A 37 -4.83 9.37 -22.90
N GLU A 38 -4.92 8.12 -23.34
CA GLU A 38 -5.55 7.03 -22.58
C GLU A 38 -4.61 6.50 -21.51
N ASN A 39 -5.01 6.58 -20.24
CA ASN A 39 -4.22 6.13 -19.10
C ASN A 39 -5.08 5.32 -18.14
N THR A 40 -4.46 4.41 -17.39
CA THR A 40 -5.09 3.75 -16.24
C THR A 40 -4.25 4.05 -15.01
N PHE A 41 -4.89 4.61 -13.99
CA PHE A 41 -4.26 4.92 -12.70
C PHE A 41 -5.12 4.39 -11.57
N TRP A 42 -4.52 3.67 -10.63
CA TRP A 42 -5.17 2.96 -9.54
C TRP A 42 -6.27 2.00 -10.05
N GLY A 43 -6.05 1.39 -11.22
CA GLY A 43 -7.06 0.58 -11.93
C GLY A 43 -8.22 1.37 -12.54
N ILE A 44 -8.19 2.70 -12.54
CA ILE A 44 -9.25 3.57 -13.07
C ILE A 44 -8.83 4.09 -14.45
N PRO A 45 -9.58 3.80 -15.52
CA PRO A 45 -9.27 4.31 -16.85
C PRO A 45 -9.64 5.79 -16.97
N PHE A 46 -8.83 6.57 -17.69
CA PHE A 46 -9.06 7.97 -18.01
C PHE A 46 -8.73 8.25 -19.46
N SER A 47 -9.58 9.04 -20.11
CA SER A 47 -9.41 9.52 -21.48
C SER A 47 -9.12 11.01 -21.47
N GLY A 48 -7.84 11.38 -21.61
CA GLY A 48 -7.35 12.76 -21.63
C GLY A 48 -6.83 13.17 -23.01
N GLY A 49 -6.59 14.47 -23.22
CA GLY A 49 -5.96 14.98 -24.44
C GLY A 49 -4.41 14.97 -24.39
N GLU A 50 -3.77 15.01 -25.56
CA GLU A 50 -2.32 15.22 -25.68
C GLU A 50 -1.93 16.65 -25.26
N ALA A 51 -0.71 16.85 -24.74
CA ALA A 51 -0.33 18.10 -24.07
C ALA A 51 -0.37 19.35 -24.99
N ASP A 52 -0.05 19.15 -26.26
CA ASP A 52 0.05 20.12 -27.34
C ASP A 52 -1.29 20.47 -28.00
N ASP A 53 -2.31 19.65 -27.76
CA ASP A 53 -3.71 19.92 -28.14
C ASP A 53 -4.52 20.44 -26.93
N PRO A 54 -5.74 21.00 -27.15
CA PRO A 54 -6.66 21.29 -26.06
C PRO A 54 -6.89 20.03 -25.23
N SER A 55 -6.46 20.07 -23.96
CA SER A 55 -6.32 18.88 -23.11
C SER A 55 -6.55 19.15 -21.63
N ILE A 56 -6.93 20.38 -21.28
CA ILE A 56 -7.21 20.75 -19.89
C ILE A 56 -8.33 21.79 -19.84
N ILE A 57 -9.22 21.62 -18.87
CA ILE A 57 -10.21 22.62 -18.48
C ILE A 57 -9.57 23.48 -17.39
N VAL A 58 -9.38 24.76 -17.66
CA VAL A 58 -8.87 25.75 -16.70
C VAL A 58 -10.02 26.56 -16.14
N ALA A 59 -10.10 26.65 -14.82
CA ALA A 59 -11.03 27.51 -14.08
C ALA A 59 -10.26 28.36 -13.06
N GLY A 60 -10.74 29.59 -12.82
CA GLY A 60 -10.17 30.47 -11.80
C GLY A 60 -8.91 31.24 -12.22
N ASP A 61 -8.48 31.12 -13.48
CA ASP A 61 -7.33 31.86 -14.00
C ASP A 61 -7.59 33.36 -13.94
N ASN A 62 -6.51 34.14 -13.77
CA ASN A 62 -6.58 35.61 -13.70
C ASN A 62 -7.58 36.17 -12.66
N GLY A 63 -7.90 35.39 -11.63
CA GLY A 63 -8.86 35.78 -10.59
C GLY A 63 -10.33 35.59 -10.99
N SER A 64 -10.62 34.87 -12.07
CA SER A 64 -11.98 34.61 -12.52
C SER A 64 -12.80 33.83 -11.48
N THR A 65 -14.07 34.19 -11.34
CA THR A 65 -15.05 33.47 -10.51
C THR A 65 -16.15 32.83 -11.36
N ASP A 66 -16.00 32.87 -12.69
CA ASP A 66 -17.02 32.37 -13.61
C ASP A 66 -17.05 30.84 -13.55
N ALA A 67 -18.26 30.29 -13.42
CA ALA A 67 -18.45 28.85 -13.36
C ALA A 67 -18.19 28.20 -14.73
N VAL A 68 -17.54 27.05 -14.73
CA VAL A 68 -17.34 26.20 -15.91
C VAL A 68 -18.32 25.04 -15.86
N GLU A 69 -19.13 24.90 -16.90
CA GLU A 69 -20.13 23.84 -17.05
C GLU A 69 -19.57 22.71 -17.93
N ILE A 70 -19.54 21.50 -17.39
CA ILE A 70 -19.08 20.29 -18.07
C ILE A 70 -20.30 19.39 -18.26
N GLY A 71 -20.76 19.26 -19.49
CA GLY A 71 -21.88 18.37 -19.83
C GLY A 71 -21.41 16.92 -19.80
N ILE A 72 -22.19 16.03 -19.19
CA ILE A 72 -21.93 14.60 -19.22
C ILE A 72 -22.97 13.96 -20.14
N ASP A 73 -22.55 13.64 -21.36
CA ASP A 73 -23.36 12.86 -22.29
C ASP A 73 -22.97 11.38 -22.19
N ALA A 74 -23.57 10.68 -21.22
CA ALA A 74 -23.40 9.24 -21.02
C ALA A 74 -24.76 8.51 -21.05
N PRO A 75 -25.45 8.46 -22.20
CA PRO A 75 -26.76 7.85 -22.31
C PRO A 75 -26.68 6.35 -22.00
N GLY A 76 -27.41 5.90 -20.97
CA GLY A 76 -27.48 4.50 -20.56
C GLY A 76 -26.36 3.99 -19.64
N LYS A 77 -25.37 4.83 -19.30
CA LYS A 77 -24.24 4.51 -18.39
C LYS A 77 -24.00 5.56 -17.31
N SER A 78 -25.03 6.30 -16.94
CA SER A 78 -24.97 7.38 -15.93
C SER A 78 -25.89 7.15 -14.73
N GLY A 79 -26.57 5.99 -14.68
CA GLY A 79 -27.21 5.48 -13.47
C GLY A 79 -26.25 4.55 -12.71
N ASP A 80 -26.43 4.44 -11.41
CA ASP A 80 -25.63 3.65 -10.46
C ASP A 80 -24.16 4.10 -10.32
N VAL A 81 -23.88 5.37 -10.61
CA VAL A 81 -22.55 5.98 -10.40
C VAL A 81 -22.34 6.20 -8.90
N GLY A 82 -21.46 5.44 -8.26
CA GLY A 82 -21.09 5.64 -6.86
C GLY A 82 -20.12 6.81 -6.66
N TYR A 83 -19.20 7.03 -7.60
CA TYR A 83 -18.19 8.10 -7.51
C TYR A 83 -17.91 8.76 -8.86
N VAL A 84 -17.57 10.05 -8.83
CA VAL A 84 -17.00 10.79 -9.95
C VAL A 84 -15.54 11.05 -9.65
N VAL A 85 -14.63 10.49 -10.45
CA VAL A 85 -13.19 10.57 -10.22
C VAL A 85 -12.57 11.60 -11.15
N PHE A 86 -11.92 12.60 -10.57
CA PHE A 86 -11.27 13.71 -11.28
C PHE A 86 -9.76 13.49 -11.36
N GLN A 87 -9.17 13.71 -12.54
CA GLN A 87 -7.75 14.05 -12.68
C GLN A 87 -7.63 15.57 -12.67
N HIS A 88 -7.08 16.12 -11.60
CA HIS A 88 -6.98 17.58 -11.47
C HIS A 88 -5.75 18.04 -10.70
N VAL A 89 -5.44 19.33 -10.83
CA VAL A 89 -4.35 20.04 -10.14
C VAL A 89 -4.74 21.50 -9.91
N CYS A 90 -4.08 22.16 -8.96
CA CYS A 90 -4.19 23.62 -8.80
C CYS A 90 -2.84 24.30 -8.93
N ASP A 91 -2.84 25.62 -9.13
CA ASP A 91 -1.62 26.41 -9.13
C ASP A 91 -0.94 26.41 -7.74
N GLY A 92 0.39 26.43 -7.73
CA GLY A 92 1.20 26.51 -6.51
C GLY A 92 1.08 27.86 -5.81
N LYS A 93 0.82 28.92 -6.58
CA LYS A 93 0.63 30.28 -6.09
C LYS A 93 -0.49 30.34 -5.05
N SER A 94 -0.19 30.96 -3.91
CA SER A 94 -1.15 31.18 -2.83
C SER A 94 -1.19 32.66 -2.44
N LEU A 95 -2.39 33.15 -2.19
CA LEU A 95 -2.66 34.54 -1.85
C LEU A 95 -2.93 34.69 -0.34
N ASP A 96 -2.66 35.85 0.22
CA ASP A 96 -3.12 36.23 1.56
C ASP A 96 -4.59 36.71 1.54
N GLU A 97 -5.07 37.19 2.69
CA GLU A 97 -6.44 37.71 2.82
C GLU A 97 -6.65 39.00 2.01
N THR A 98 -5.57 39.69 1.65
CA THR A 98 -5.58 40.93 0.85
C THR A 98 -5.40 40.69 -0.64
N GLY A 99 -5.23 39.43 -1.06
CA GLY A 99 -5.01 39.04 -2.45
C GLY A 99 -3.55 39.21 -2.91
N GLN A 100 -2.61 39.44 -2.00
CA GLN A 100 -1.17 39.48 -2.32
C GLN A 100 -0.53 38.09 -2.22
N VAL A 101 0.52 37.85 -3.00
CA VAL A 101 1.26 36.58 -2.92
C VAL A 101 1.89 36.45 -1.54
N ARG A 102 1.69 35.29 -0.88
CA ARG A 102 2.27 35.03 0.44
C ARG A 102 3.75 34.67 0.33
N GLU A 103 4.60 35.44 1.00
CA GLU A 103 6.03 35.13 1.13
C GLU A 103 6.35 34.31 2.41
N PRO A 104 7.37 33.42 2.40
CA PRO A 104 8.30 33.21 1.31
C PRO A 104 7.75 32.25 0.22
N TYR A 105 7.79 32.72 -1.03
CA TYR A 105 7.34 32.00 -2.23
C TYR A 105 8.28 32.32 -3.41
N PRO A 106 8.98 31.36 -4.03
CA PRO A 106 9.45 30.06 -3.55
C PRO A 106 10.87 30.14 -2.93
N LEU A 107 11.12 29.40 -1.84
CA LEU A 107 12.46 29.23 -1.25
C LEU A 107 13.35 28.36 -2.18
N GLN A 108 14.29 29.02 -2.86
CA GLN A 108 15.37 28.48 -3.71
C GLN A 108 14.96 27.88 -5.07
N ALA A 109 15.63 28.38 -6.11
CA ALA A 109 15.62 27.84 -7.47
C ALA A 109 15.71 26.30 -7.48
N GLY A 110 14.63 25.64 -7.89
CA GLY A 110 14.60 24.19 -8.12
C GLY A 110 14.10 23.31 -6.97
N ARG A 111 13.50 23.85 -5.90
CA ARG A 111 12.77 23.02 -4.91
C ARG A 111 11.26 23.12 -5.09
N PRO A 112 10.51 22.02 -4.93
CA PRO A 112 9.05 22.04 -5.03
C PRO A 112 8.46 22.95 -3.93
N PRO A 113 7.45 23.77 -4.26
CA PRO A 113 6.86 24.71 -3.32
C PRO A 113 6.23 23.97 -2.14
N VAL A 114 6.39 24.53 -0.94
CA VAL A 114 5.62 24.11 0.24
C VAL A 114 4.21 24.69 0.04
N ALA A 115 3.18 23.87 -0.17
CA ALA A 115 1.77 24.23 -0.15
C ALA A 115 1.49 25.17 1.03
N LEU A 116 1.22 26.43 0.69
CA LEU A 116 0.83 27.48 1.62
C LEU A 116 -0.70 27.44 1.75
N ASN A 117 -1.24 27.69 2.94
CA ASN A 117 -2.69 27.68 3.24
C ASN A 117 -3.42 26.32 3.04
N PRO A 118 -3.04 25.26 3.77
CA PRO A 118 -3.85 24.03 3.81
C PRO A 118 -5.30 24.35 4.19
N GLY A 119 -6.26 23.82 3.42
CA GLY A 119 -7.69 24.02 3.65
C GLY A 119 -8.29 25.27 3.00
N GLU A 120 -7.49 26.08 2.29
CA GLU A 120 -7.99 27.20 1.48
C GLU A 120 -9.00 26.72 0.42
N LEU A 121 -10.18 27.33 0.38
CA LEU A 121 -11.23 27.02 -0.61
C LEU A 121 -10.83 27.58 -1.98
N LEU A 122 -10.63 26.71 -2.96
CA LEU A 122 -10.23 27.08 -4.32
C LEU A 122 -11.38 27.02 -5.31
N ALA A 123 -12.29 26.06 -5.12
CA ALA A 123 -13.52 25.95 -5.91
C ALA A 123 -14.59 25.16 -5.16
N GLU A 124 -15.79 25.15 -5.73
CA GLU A 124 -16.83 24.19 -5.42
C GLU A 124 -17.09 23.33 -6.67
N TYR A 125 -17.14 22.01 -6.49
CA TYR A 125 -17.55 21.08 -7.54
C TYR A 125 -18.99 20.66 -7.26
N THR A 126 -19.86 20.82 -8.24
CA THR A 126 -21.29 20.50 -8.12
C THR A 126 -21.67 19.43 -9.11
N LEU A 127 -22.18 18.30 -8.63
CA LEU A 127 -22.87 17.31 -9.43
C LEU A 127 -24.26 17.85 -9.78
N VAL A 128 -24.58 17.93 -11.06
CA VAL A 128 -25.88 18.37 -11.56
C VAL A 128 -26.62 17.14 -12.11
N TYR A 129 -27.78 16.84 -11.56
CA TYR A 129 -28.59 15.68 -11.97
C TYR A 129 -29.63 16.07 -13.02
N ALA A 130 -30.07 15.08 -13.82
CA ALA A 130 -31.05 15.28 -14.90
C ALA A 130 -32.43 15.79 -14.41
N ASP A 131 -32.77 15.57 -13.14
CA ASP A 131 -33.98 16.10 -12.50
C ASP A 131 -33.84 17.56 -12.03
N GLY A 132 -32.67 18.18 -12.23
CA GLY A 132 -32.33 19.53 -11.81
C GLY A 132 -31.91 19.66 -10.36
N SER A 133 -31.85 18.57 -9.58
CA SER A 133 -31.22 18.59 -8.26
C SER A 133 -29.70 18.71 -8.37
N GLU A 134 -29.05 19.14 -7.30
CA GLU A 134 -27.61 19.40 -7.28
C GLU A 134 -26.98 18.89 -5.97
N HIS A 135 -25.71 18.49 -6.03
CA HIS A 135 -24.90 18.18 -4.87
C HIS A 135 -23.52 18.86 -4.98
N THR A 136 -23.20 19.73 -4.03
CA THR A 136 -21.98 20.54 -4.04
C THR A 136 -21.00 20.10 -2.97
N VAL A 137 -19.72 20.03 -3.33
CA VAL A 137 -18.61 19.81 -2.41
C VAL A 137 -17.54 20.91 -2.53
N PRO A 138 -16.89 21.30 -1.43
CA PRO A 138 -15.75 22.20 -1.49
C PRO A 138 -14.52 21.46 -2.01
N VAL A 139 -13.70 22.16 -2.80
CA VAL A 139 -12.39 21.71 -3.27
C VAL A 139 -11.33 22.62 -2.67
N ARG A 140 -10.57 22.06 -1.73
CA ARG A 140 -9.63 22.82 -0.90
C ARG A 140 -8.20 22.36 -1.11
N ARG A 141 -7.28 23.32 -1.00
CA ARG A 141 -5.85 23.08 -1.13
C ARG A 141 -5.35 22.08 -0.09
N GLN A 142 -4.55 21.10 -0.54
CA GLN A 142 -4.01 19.98 0.22
C GLN A 142 -5.06 18.97 0.73
N PHE A 143 -6.35 19.17 0.49
CA PHE A 143 -7.39 18.19 0.82
C PHE A 143 -7.80 17.44 -0.43
N GLU A 144 -8.67 18.04 -1.24
CA GLU A 144 -9.18 17.46 -2.48
C GLU A 144 -8.22 17.72 -3.65
N ILE A 145 -7.49 18.83 -3.63
CA ILE A 145 -6.59 19.23 -4.74
C ILE A 145 -5.29 19.83 -4.20
N ASN A 146 -4.22 19.80 -5.00
CA ASN A 146 -2.95 20.44 -4.70
C ASN A 146 -2.16 20.74 -5.98
N SER A 147 -0.98 21.33 -5.83
CA SER A 147 -0.06 21.54 -6.95
C SER A 147 0.39 20.22 -7.58
N PRO A 148 0.76 20.20 -8.87
CA PRO A 148 1.29 18.99 -9.54
C PRO A 148 2.65 18.54 -8.99
N ARG A 149 3.26 19.28 -8.05
CA ARG A 149 4.56 18.95 -7.44
C ARG A 149 4.48 19.09 -5.93
N THR A 150 4.20 17.98 -5.26
CA THR A 150 4.04 17.92 -3.81
C THR A 150 5.11 17.03 -3.18
N ARG A 151 6.13 17.64 -2.57
CA ARG A 151 7.12 16.86 -1.80
C ARG A 151 6.85 16.99 -0.31
N GLY A 152 6.47 15.87 0.33
CA GLY A 152 6.14 15.85 1.76
C GLY A 152 4.81 16.54 2.11
N GLN A 153 3.95 16.74 1.11
CA GLN A 153 2.68 17.47 1.24
C GLN A 153 1.57 16.79 0.44
N SER A 154 1.49 15.48 0.59
CA SER A 154 0.40 14.68 0.04
C SER A 154 -0.95 15.23 0.47
N THR A 155 -1.94 15.02 -0.39
CA THR A 155 -3.32 15.39 -0.13
C THR A 155 -3.98 14.46 0.88
N TYR A 156 -5.00 14.97 1.58
CA TYR A 156 -5.76 14.18 2.55
C TYR A 156 -6.94 13.40 1.93
N ALA A 157 -7.55 13.91 0.85
CA ALA A 157 -8.73 13.33 0.22
C ALA A 157 -8.49 12.86 -1.23
N ALA A 158 -7.40 13.28 -1.86
CA ALA A 158 -6.96 12.81 -3.18
C ALA A 158 -5.74 11.88 -3.08
N LYS A 159 -5.38 11.26 -4.21
CA LYS A 159 -4.18 10.45 -4.37
C LYS A 159 -3.35 10.93 -5.55
N ASP A 160 -2.04 10.83 -5.46
CA ASP A 160 -1.18 10.94 -6.62
C ASP A 160 -1.53 9.83 -7.60
N HIS A 161 -1.56 10.12 -8.91
CA HIS A 161 -1.79 9.09 -9.92
C HIS A 161 -0.67 8.02 -9.93
N LEU A 162 0.48 8.34 -9.35
CA LEU A 162 1.58 7.39 -9.13
C LEU A 162 1.20 6.40 -8.02
N GLU A 163 1.23 5.13 -8.37
CA GLU A 163 0.85 4.04 -7.48
C GLU A 163 2.05 3.47 -6.71
N PRO A 164 1.83 2.92 -5.51
CA PRO A 164 2.77 2.02 -4.90
C PRO A 164 2.98 0.79 -5.80
N VAL A 165 4.24 0.45 -6.09
CA VAL A 165 4.62 -0.75 -6.82
C VAL A 165 5.51 -1.62 -5.94
N ALA A 166 5.26 -2.93 -5.94
CA ALA A 166 6.14 -3.88 -5.28
C ALA A 166 7.49 -3.92 -6.00
N LEU A 167 8.58 -3.96 -5.23
CA LEU A 167 9.93 -4.14 -5.75
C LEU A 167 10.43 -5.53 -5.41
N ASP A 168 11.02 -6.22 -6.38
CA ASP A 168 11.79 -7.42 -6.09
C ASP A 168 13.10 -7.03 -5.40
N PHE A 169 13.11 -7.18 -4.08
CA PHE A 169 14.24 -6.82 -3.23
C PHE A 169 15.42 -7.80 -3.34
N ARG A 170 15.25 -8.97 -3.96
CA ARG A 170 16.34 -9.91 -4.27
C ARG A 170 17.06 -9.58 -5.57
N GLY A 171 16.52 -8.64 -6.32
CA GLY A 171 17.14 -8.09 -7.52
C GLY A 171 16.94 -8.93 -8.78
N PRO A 172 17.66 -8.60 -9.87
CA PRO A 172 18.79 -7.67 -9.91
C PRO A 172 18.38 -6.22 -9.61
N SER A 173 19.11 -5.58 -8.69
CA SER A 173 18.94 -4.16 -8.39
C SER A 173 19.56 -3.28 -9.49
N PRO A 174 18.87 -2.25 -9.99
CA PRO A 174 19.50 -1.28 -10.89
C PRO A 174 20.67 -0.54 -10.21
N ARG A 175 21.59 -0.03 -11.03
CA ARG A 175 22.79 0.68 -10.53
C ARG A 175 22.39 1.83 -9.61
N ASN A 176 23.04 1.91 -8.44
CA ASN A 176 22.80 2.92 -7.40
C ASN A 176 21.39 2.90 -6.76
N LEU A 177 20.59 1.84 -6.98
CA LEU A 177 19.24 1.73 -6.40
C LEU A 177 19.11 0.72 -5.26
N TRP A 178 20.18 -0.01 -4.91
CA TRP A 178 20.14 -1.04 -3.85
C TRP A 178 19.44 -0.59 -2.55
N GLY A 179 19.77 0.62 -2.05
CA GLY A 179 19.13 1.15 -0.84
C GLY A 179 17.62 1.43 -0.99
N ARG A 180 17.15 1.71 -2.20
CA ARG A 180 15.71 1.87 -2.51
C ARG A 180 15.02 0.52 -2.62
N MET A 181 15.70 -0.48 -3.21
CA MET A 181 15.19 -1.85 -3.34
C MET A 181 14.93 -2.51 -1.99
N GLN A 182 15.71 -2.17 -0.95
CA GLN A 182 15.50 -2.66 0.42
C GLN A 182 14.15 -2.29 1.05
N LEU A 183 13.46 -1.26 0.52
CA LEU A 183 12.15 -0.86 1.00
C LEU A 183 11.04 -1.80 0.52
N ASN A 184 11.31 -2.67 -0.47
CA ASN A 184 10.38 -3.60 -1.12
C ASN A 184 9.17 -2.92 -1.80
N VAL A 185 9.12 -1.59 -1.79
CA VAL A 185 8.05 -0.77 -2.38
C VAL A 185 8.64 0.51 -2.96
N ASN A 186 8.09 0.93 -4.08
CA ASN A 186 8.31 2.26 -4.63
C ASN A 186 6.98 2.96 -4.90
N VAL A 187 7.00 4.27 -5.12
CA VAL A 187 5.88 4.99 -5.74
C VAL A 187 6.28 5.40 -7.15
N GLY A 188 5.48 5.00 -8.14
CA GLY A 188 5.78 5.22 -9.57
C GLY A 188 7.01 4.46 -10.06
N SER A 189 7.60 4.94 -11.17
CA SER A 189 8.76 4.30 -11.78
C SER A 189 10.03 4.46 -10.93
N LEU A 190 10.92 3.45 -11.01
CA LEU A 190 12.28 3.53 -10.47
C LEU A 190 13.16 4.51 -11.25
N ASP A 191 12.84 4.78 -12.51
CA ASP A 191 13.60 5.69 -13.39
C ASP A 191 13.46 7.16 -12.95
N SER A 192 12.34 7.49 -12.31
CA SER A 192 12.10 8.79 -11.69
C SER A 192 12.62 8.80 -10.25
N LEU A 193 13.94 8.85 -10.07
CA LEU A 193 14.57 9.11 -8.76
C LEU A 193 14.34 10.56 -8.29
N THR A 194 14.00 11.44 -9.22
CA THR A 194 13.59 12.81 -8.96
C THR A 194 12.13 12.94 -9.34
N ASN A 195 11.25 13.21 -8.38
CA ASN A 195 9.86 13.68 -8.61
C ASN A 195 9.86 15.08 -9.25
N GLY A 196 10.57 15.24 -10.38
CA GLY A 196 10.66 16.47 -11.14
C GLY A 196 9.50 16.62 -12.14
N GLU A 197 8.85 15.51 -12.50
CA GLU A 197 7.69 15.52 -13.38
C GLU A 197 6.41 15.89 -12.62
N GLY A 198 5.43 16.45 -13.34
CA GLY A 198 4.15 16.78 -12.75
C GLY A 198 3.35 15.52 -12.42
N THR A 199 2.56 15.59 -11.35
CA THR A 199 1.69 14.49 -10.91
C THR A 199 0.23 14.93 -10.92
N TRP A 200 -0.63 14.20 -11.65
CA TRP A 200 -2.08 14.34 -11.51
C TRP A 200 -2.50 13.92 -10.11
N LEU A 201 -3.44 14.66 -9.54
CA LEU A 201 -4.14 14.23 -8.33
C LEU A 201 -5.50 13.66 -8.72
N LEU A 202 -5.79 12.49 -8.17
CA LEU A 202 -7.02 11.76 -8.34
C LEU A 202 -7.93 12.05 -7.15
N PHE A 203 -9.06 12.70 -7.39
CA PHE A 203 -10.07 12.95 -6.36
C PHE A 203 -11.36 12.21 -6.71
N ALA A 204 -11.78 11.28 -5.83
CA ALA A 204 -13.03 10.55 -5.98
C ALA A 204 -14.15 11.24 -5.18
N LEU A 205 -14.99 12.01 -5.88
CA LEU A 205 -16.16 12.66 -5.32
C LEU A 205 -17.29 11.65 -5.13
N PRO A 206 -17.76 11.39 -3.90
CA PRO A 206 -18.91 10.52 -3.67
C PRO A 206 -20.18 11.10 -4.30
N ASN A 207 -20.94 10.26 -5.01
CA ASN A 207 -22.29 10.57 -5.44
C ASN A 207 -23.29 10.14 -4.34
N PRO A 208 -23.95 11.07 -3.64
CA PRO A 208 -24.93 10.73 -2.60
C PRO A 208 -26.23 10.15 -3.17
N HIS A 209 -26.45 10.25 -4.48
CA HIS A 209 -27.63 9.74 -5.18
C HIS A 209 -27.22 8.90 -6.41
N PRO A 210 -26.65 7.69 -6.21
CA PRO A 210 -26.23 6.81 -7.31
C PRO A 210 -27.37 6.47 -8.28
N ASP A 211 -28.61 6.42 -7.76
CA ASP A 211 -29.83 6.16 -8.52
C ASP A 211 -30.23 7.29 -9.48
N ARG A 212 -29.64 8.48 -9.31
CA ARG A 212 -29.94 9.65 -10.15
C ARG A 212 -28.91 9.82 -11.24
N GLN A 213 -29.42 10.03 -12.45
CA GLN A 213 -28.59 10.32 -13.61
C GLN A 213 -27.88 11.66 -13.46
N ILE A 214 -26.54 11.65 -13.49
CA ILE A 214 -25.72 12.86 -13.56
C ILE A 214 -25.76 13.40 -14.99
N SER A 215 -26.19 14.65 -15.17
CA SER A 215 -26.22 15.36 -16.46
C SER A 215 -25.02 16.27 -16.69
N GLY A 216 -24.30 16.63 -15.63
CA GLY A 216 -23.11 17.47 -15.75
C GLY A 216 -22.41 17.73 -14.42
N ILE A 217 -21.27 18.40 -14.52
CA ILE A 217 -20.47 18.89 -13.40
C ILE A 217 -20.27 20.39 -13.59
N ARG A 218 -20.55 21.17 -12.54
CA ARG A 218 -20.24 22.60 -12.50
C ARG A 218 -19.05 22.84 -11.59
N VAL A 219 -18.05 23.56 -12.10
CA VAL A 219 -16.87 23.98 -11.35
C VAL A 219 -16.97 25.48 -11.10
N THR A 220 -17.17 25.88 -9.85
CA THR A 220 -17.26 27.30 -9.45
C THR A 220 -15.97 27.70 -8.74
N PRO A 221 -15.02 28.39 -9.42
CA PRO A 221 -13.76 28.80 -8.80
C PRO A 221 -13.94 30.01 -7.89
N THR A 222 -13.08 30.13 -6.88
CA THR A 222 -13.02 31.33 -6.02
C THR A 222 -12.14 32.44 -6.59
N GLY A 223 -11.43 32.19 -7.70
CA GLY A 223 -10.43 33.08 -8.28
C GLY A 223 -9.12 33.16 -7.48
N ARG A 224 -8.95 32.34 -6.43
CA ARG A 224 -7.75 32.37 -5.58
C ARG A 224 -6.55 31.64 -6.19
N ALA A 225 -6.80 30.66 -7.06
CA ALA A 225 -5.79 29.94 -7.83
C ALA A 225 -6.43 29.35 -9.08
N SER A 226 -5.62 29.16 -10.13
CA SER A 226 -6.04 28.38 -11.29
C SER A 226 -6.20 26.91 -10.91
N ILE A 227 -7.22 26.27 -11.47
CA ILE A 227 -7.54 24.85 -11.32
C ILE A 227 -7.56 24.24 -12.72
N GLY A 228 -6.96 23.06 -12.85
CA GLY A 228 -6.88 22.33 -14.10
C GLY A 228 -7.51 20.96 -13.95
N ILE A 229 -8.45 20.61 -14.82
CA ILE A 229 -9.06 19.27 -14.89
C ILE A 229 -8.67 18.65 -16.23
N GLY A 230 -7.91 17.55 -16.19
CA GLY A 230 -7.42 16.85 -17.37
C GLY A 230 -8.37 15.75 -17.86
N ALA A 231 -9.01 15.04 -16.95
CA ALA A 231 -9.95 13.97 -17.27
C ALA A 231 -10.93 13.73 -16.12
N ILE A 232 -12.08 13.13 -16.43
CA ILE A 232 -13.09 12.69 -15.47
C ILE A 232 -13.53 11.27 -15.84
N THR A 233 -13.69 10.41 -14.84
CA THR A 233 -14.22 9.05 -15.01
C THR A 233 -15.33 8.79 -14.00
N LEU A 234 -16.46 8.28 -14.48
CA LEU A 234 -17.54 7.81 -13.62
C LEU A 234 -17.24 6.38 -13.17
N PHE A 235 -17.32 6.13 -11.87
CA PHE A 235 -17.13 4.82 -11.27
C PHE A 235 -18.46 4.30 -10.73
N HIS A 236 -18.80 3.08 -11.13
CA HIS A 236 -20.09 2.43 -10.85
C HIS A 236 -20.03 1.44 -9.68
N GLY A 237 -18.91 1.39 -8.96
CA GLY A 237 -18.79 0.57 -7.74
C GLY A 237 -19.32 1.27 -6.50
N ASN A 238 -19.40 0.51 -5.42
CA ASN A 238 -20.01 0.92 -4.15
C ASN A 238 -18.97 1.43 -3.14
N ASN A 239 -17.72 1.01 -3.28
CA ASN A 239 -16.64 1.33 -2.37
C ASN A 239 -15.73 2.43 -2.94
N HIS A 240 -15.12 3.24 -2.08
CA HIS A 240 -14.27 4.35 -2.53
C HIS A 240 -13.11 3.85 -3.43
N PRO A 241 -13.02 4.24 -4.72
CA PRO A 241 -12.15 3.57 -5.69
C PRO A 241 -10.65 3.77 -5.41
N LEU A 242 -10.27 4.88 -4.77
CA LEU A 242 -8.87 5.19 -4.40
C LEU A 242 -8.47 4.74 -2.98
N ARG A 243 -9.23 3.80 -2.38
CA ARG A 243 -8.94 3.26 -1.04
C ARG A 243 -8.89 1.74 -1.09
N HIS A 244 -7.70 1.20 -0.85
CA HIS A 244 -7.53 -0.23 -0.69
C HIS A 244 -7.95 -0.66 0.71
N SER A 245 -8.43 -1.90 0.81
CA SER A 245 -8.59 -2.60 2.08
C SER A 245 -7.22 -2.87 2.73
N LYS A 246 -7.24 -3.34 3.98
CA LYS A 246 -6.04 -3.83 4.67
C LYS A 246 -5.36 -4.92 3.82
N LEU A 247 -4.03 -5.03 3.93
CA LEU A 247 -3.29 -6.12 3.28
C LEU A 247 -3.81 -7.46 3.79
N GLU A 248 -4.14 -8.36 2.87
CA GLU A 248 -4.61 -9.72 3.14
C GLU A 248 -3.71 -10.74 2.44
N SER A 249 -3.48 -11.87 3.12
CA SER A 249 -2.85 -13.05 2.50
C SER A 249 -3.91 -14.02 2.00
N VAL A 250 -3.75 -14.44 0.75
CA VAL A 250 -4.67 -15.29 0.01
C VAL A 250 -3.93 -16.55 -0.42
N ALA A 251 -4.41 -17.73 -0.01
CA ALA A 251 -3.94 -18.99 -0.58
C ALA A 251 -4.59 -19.22 -1.94
N VAL A 252 -3.81 -19.75 -2.88
CA VAL A 252 -4.24 -20.03 -4.25
C VAL A 252 -4.12 -21.53 -4.53
N GLU A 253 -5.21 -22.10 -5.03
CA GLU A 253 -5.31 -23.48 -5.53
C GLU A 253 -5.55 -23.43 -7.04
N LEU A 254 -4.53 -23.76 -7.83
CA LEU A 254 -4.59 -23.85 -9.29
C LEU A 254 -4.65 -25.32 -9.76
N PRO A 255 -5.20 -25.60 -10.96
CA PRO A 255 -5.20 -26.95 -11.52
C PRO A 255 -3.78 -27.47 -11.79
N ASP A 256 -3.63 -28.80 -11.79
CA ASP A 256 -2.43 -29.55 -12.22
C ASP A 256 -1.08 -29.11 -11.62
N GLY A 257 -1.09 -28.44 -10.45
CA GLY A 257 0.12 -27.97 -9.77
C GLY A 257 0.74 -26.71 -10.38
N GLU A 258 0.01 -26.02 -11.25
CA GLU A 258 0.36 -24.67 -11.68
C GLU A 258 0.54 -23.77 -10.44
N GLY A 259 1.55 -22.89 -10.43
CA GLY A 259 1.85 -22.03 -9.27
C GLY A 259 2.83 -22.58 -8.24
N SER A 260 3.47 -23.74 -8.47
CA SER A 260 4.62 -24.17 -7.66
C SER A 260 5.82 -23.20 -7.74
N ASP A 261 5.90 -22.45 -8.84
CA ASP A 261 6.83 -21.34 -9.05
C ASP A 261 6.01 -20.04 -9.18
N PRO A 262 6.04 -19.15 -8.18
CA PRO A 262 5.33 -17.87 -8.21
C PRO A 262 5.67 -16.99 -9.42
N SER A 263 6.88 -17.13 -9.97
CA SER A 263 7.35 -16.33 -11.11
C SER A 263 6.81 -16.81 -12.46
N SER A 264 6.23 -18.02 -12.50
CA SER A 264 5.67 -18.61 -13.72
C SER A 264 4.19 -18.30 -13.93
N VAL A 265 3.53 -17.68 -12.95
CA VAL A 265 2.10 -17.33 -13.00
C VAL A 265 1.96 -15.82 -13.04
N GLU A 266 1.31 -15.31 -14.07
CA GLU A 266 0.95 -13.89 -14.16
C GLU A 266 -0.19 -13.60 -13.18
N VAL A 267 -0.03 -12.56 -12.36
CA VAL A 267 -1.02 -12.12 -11.39
C VAL A 267 -1.28 -10.64 -11.59
N ASP A 268 -2.53 -10.29 -11.85
CA ASP A 268 -2.96 -8.91 -12.04
C ASP A 268 -4.21 -8.63 -11.21
N ILE A 269 -4.38 -7.39 -10.75
CA ILE A 269 -5.55 -6.99 -9.98
C ILE A 269 -5.93 -5.55 -10.29
N ASP A 270 -7.20 -5.34 -10.62
CA ASP A 270 -7.73 -3.98 -10.75
C ASP A 270 -7.96 -3.32 -9.36
N LEU A 271 -7.99 -1.99 -9.32
CA LEU A 271 -8.25 -1.21 -8.09
C LEU A 271 -7.44 -1.66 -6.85
N GLY A 272 -6.21 -2.12 -7.07
CA GLY A 272 -5.43 -2.80 -6.04
C GLY A 272 -3.96 -2.97 -6.38
N THR A 273 -3.25 -3.64 -5.48
CA THR A 273 -1.84 -3.96 -5.66
C THR A 273 -1.56 -5.36 -5.12
N VAL A 274 -0.89 -6.18 -5.93
CA VAL A 274 -0.24 -7.41 -5.47
C VAL A 274 1.07 -7.01 -4.82
N ALA A 275 1.13 -7.05 -3.48
CA ALA A 275 2.32 -6.66 -2.74
C ALA A 275 3.41 -7.75 -2.81
N ARG A 276 3.00 -9.03 -2.78
CA ARG A 276 3.91 -10.19 -2.86
C ARG A 276 3.22 -11.39 -3.51
N SER A 277 4.01 -12.19 -4.23
CA SER A 277 3.67 -13.52 -4.69
C SER A 277 4.78 -14.47 -4.24
N TYR A 278 4.45 -15.47 -3.43
CA TYR A 278 5.44 -16.34 -2.79
C TYR A 278 4.86 -17.72 -2.52
N THR A 279 5.72 -18.71 -2.30
CA THR A 279 5.31 -20.04 -1.86
C THR A 279 5.51 -20.21 -0.36
N VAL A 280 4.59 -20.94 0.26
CA VAL A 280 4.66 -21.35 1.66
C VAL A 280 4.83 -22.85 1.70
N LEU A 281 5.85 -23.34 2.42
CA LEU A 281 6.08 -24.77 2.61
C LEU A 281 4.93 -25.39 3.41
N ALA A 282 4.53 -26.59 3.01
CA ALA A 282 3.54 -27.37 3.74
C ALA A 282 3.99 -27.56 5.20
N PHE A 283 3.09 -27.26 6.12
CA PHE A 283 3.35 -27.30 7.55
C PHE A 283 2.47 -28.35 8.22
N ASP A 284 3.10 -29.36 8.81
CA ASP A 284 2.46 -30.31 9.72
C ASP A 284 2.76 -29.92 11.17
N PRO A 285 1.79 -29.34 11.89
CA PRO A 285 2.05 -28.84 13.23
C PRO A 285 2.34 -29.93 14.27
N ASP A 286 1.74 -31.11 14.14
CA ASP A 286 1.91 -32.19 15.12
C ASP A 286 3.33 -32.76 15.01
N THR A 287 3.77 -33.05 13.78
CA THR A 287 5.16 -33.47 13.51
C THR A 287 6.16 -32.40 13.97
N TRP A 288 5.89 -31.11 13.71
CA TRP A 288 6.79 -30.03 14.12
C TRP A 288 6.90 -29.86 15.64
N LEU A 289 5.79 -30.02 16.37
CA LEU A 289 5.78 -29.95 17.84
C LEU A 289 6.56 -31.10 18.50
N GLU A 290 6.54 -32.29 17.88
CA GLU A 290 7.23 -33.49 18.36
C GLU A 290 8.72 -33.54 17.98
N ASP A 291 9.17 -32.76 16.98
CA ASP A 291 10.58 -32.74 16.56
C ASP A 291 11.51 -32.19 17.66
N ASP A 292 12.58 -32.94 17.95
CA ASP A 292 13.60 -32.59 18.93
C ASP A 292 14.55 -31.47 18.47
N ARG A 293 14.57 -31.12 17.16
CA ARG A 293 15.43 -30.08 16.57
C ARG A 293 14.92 -28.65 16.83
N LYS A 294 14.48 -28.39 18.05
CA LYS A 294 13.97 -27.08 18.47
C LYS A 294 15.05 -26.01 18.34
N GLY A 295 14.73 -24.94 17.64
CA GLY A 295 15.60 -23.80 17.43
C GLY A 295 16.67 -23.95 16.35
N TRP A 296 16.76 -25.09 15.66
CA TRP A 296 17.77 -25.30 14.62
C TRP A 296 17.27 -24.99 13.20
N GLY A 297 16.01 -24.56 13.09
CA GLY A 297 15.34 -24.36 11.83
C GLY A 297 14.93 -25.66 11.16
N ASP A 298 14.06 -25.54 10.17
CA ASP A 298 13.58 -26.66 9.38
C ASP A 298 14.45 -26.84 8.12
N GLU A 299 14.46 -28.06 7.57
CA GLU A 299 15.12 -28.33 6.30
C GLU A 299 14.42 -27.59 5.14
N ALA A 300 15.18 -27.29 4.09
CA ALA A 300 14.62 -26.72 2.88
C ALA A 300 14.01 -27.82 1.99
N GLY A 301 12.92 -27.47 1.29
CA GLY A 301 12.23 -28.36 0.36
C GLY A 301 10.98 -29.00 0.96
N GLY A 302 10.18 -29.61 0.08
CA GLY A 302 8.85 -30.11 0.37
C GLY A 302 7.81 -29.50 -0.55
N ASP A 303 6.58 -29.99 -0.42
CA ASP A 303 5.44 -29.41 -1.15
C ASP A 303 5.19 -27.99 -0.65
N SER A 304 4.77 -27.12 -1.54
CA SER A 304 4.47 -25.73 -1.22
C SER A 304 3.19 -25.26 -1.91
N SER A 305 2.61 -24.19 -1.40
CA SER A 305 1.40 -23.59 -1.94
C SER A 305 1.62 -22.12 -2.23
N LEU A 306 1.07 -21.66 -3.35
CA LEU A 306 1.12 -20.25 -3.75
C LEU A 306 0.27 -19.40 -2.80
N VAL A 307 0.87 -18.32 -2.32
CA VAL A 307 0.22 -17.30 -1.51
C VAL A 307 0.48 -15.92 -2.11
N LEU A 308 -0.57 -15.12 -2.16
CA LEU A 308 -0.52 -13.73 -2.58
C LEU A 308 -0.80 -12.83 -1.39
N ASP A 309 -0.03 -11.75 -1.23
CA ASP A 309 -0.40 -10.65 -0.35
C ASP A 309 -0.97 -9.51 -1.18
N ILE A 310 -2.22 -9.15 -0.93
CA ILE A 310 -3.01 -8.25 -1.77
C ILE A 310 -3.62 -7.15 -0.94
N ALA A 311 -3.53 -5.91 -1.41
CA ALA A 311 -4.29 -4.77 -0.89
C ALA A 311 -5.11 -4.18 -2.02
N ALA A 312 -6.44 -4.33 -1.97
CA ALA A 312 -7.33 -3.91 -3.05
C ALA A 312 -8.68 -3.40 -2.55
N ASN A 313 -9.38 -2.66 -3.40
CA ASN A 313 -10.78 -2.31 -3.20
C ASN A 313 -11.65 -3.59 -3.17
N PRO A 314 -12.69 -3.70 -2.31
CA PRO A 314 -13.57 -4.87 -2.31
C PRO A 314 -14.28 -5.16 -3.64
N ASP A 315 -14.49 -4.14 -4.48
CA ASP A 315 -15.14 -4.27 -5.79
C ASP A 315 -14.16 -4.75 -6.88
N SER A 316 -12.92 -5.13 -6.52
CA SER A 316 -11.89 -5.49 -7.47
C SER A 316 -12.04 -6.90 -8.07
N THR A 317 -11.34 -7.11 -9.18
CA THR A 317 -11.18 -8.39 -9.87
C THR A 317 -9.71 -8.78 -9.86
N LEU A 318 -9.43 -9.99 -9.36
CA LEU A 318 -8.09 -10.59 -9.37
C LEU A 318 -8.01 -11.59 -10.54
N LEU A 319 -6.95 -11.49 -11.33
CA LEU A 319 -6.61 -12.42 -12.40
C LEU A 319 -5.36 -13.20 -12.03
N ILE A 320 -5.42 -14.53 -12.11
CA ILE A 320 -4.28 -15.43 -11.91
C ILE A 320 -4.20 -16.32 -13.15
N GLY A 321 -3.23 -16.08 -14.03
CA GLY A 321 -3.22 -16.66 -15.38
C GLY A 321 -4.50 -16.28 -16.13
N ASP A 322 -5.27 -17.28 -16.55
CA ASP A 322 -6.57 -17.08 -17.22
C ASP A 322 -7.78 -17.14 -16.25
N HIS A 323 -7.53 -17.25 -14.93
CA HIS A 323 -8.57 -17.43 -13.92
C HIS A 323 -8.98 -16.11 -13.27
N GLU A 324 -10.23 -15.71 -13.46
CA GLU A 324 -10.82 -14.48 -12.91
C GLU A 324 -11.55 -14.75 -11.59
N PHE A 325 -11.28 -13.92 -10.56
CA PHE A 325 -11.88 -13.98 -9.24
C PHE A 325 -12.50 -12.64 -8.82
N ASP A 326 -13.73 -12.71 -8.30
CA ASP A 326 -14.45 -11.57 -7.72
C ASP A 326 -14.04 -11.39 -6.25
N MET A 327 -13.32 -10.30 -5.95
CA MET A 327 -12.77 -10.04 -4.62
C MET A 327 -13.85 -9.66 -3.60
N SER A 328 -15.03 -9.20 -4.06
CA SER A 328 -16.16 -8.90 -3.17
C SER A 328 -16.66 -10.18 -2.52
N ARG A 329 -16.73 -11.28 -3.29
CA ARG A 329 -17.11 -12.61 -2.81
C ARG A 329 -16.10 -13.20 -1.85
N LEU A 330 -14.81 -13.01 -2.13
CA LEU A 330 -13.74 -13.42 -1.22
C LEU A 330 -13.89 -12.72 0.14
N HIS A 331 -14.20 -11.42 0.14
CA HIS A 331 -14.40 -10.67 1.38
C HIS A 331 -15.67 -11.12 2.14
N GLU A 332 -16.76 -11.41 1.44
CA GLU A 332 -18.03 -11.84 2.04
C GLU A 332 -17.96 -13.24 2.67
N SER A 333 -17.29 -14.17 2.00
CA SER A 333 -17.37 -15.61 2.32
C SER A 333 -16.05 -16.22 2.82
N GLY A 334 -14.94 -15.50 2.68
CA GLY A 334 -13.60 -15.97 2.99
C GLY A 334 -12.95 -16.82 1.89
N GLU A 335 -13.70 -17.18 0.84
CA GLU A 335 -13.23 -18.07 -0.21
C GLU A 335 -14.05 -17.94 -1.50
N VAL A 336 -13.40 -18.02 -2.65
CA VAL A 336 -14.10 -17.93 -3.94
C VAL A 336 -13.45 -18.84 -4.98
N THR A 337 -14.28 -19.41 -5.84
CA THR A 337 -13.86 -20.19 -7.01
C THR A 337 -13.84 -19.26 -8.22
N ALA A 338 -12.86 -19.44 -9.09
CA ALA A 338 -12.75 -18.72 -10.35
C ALA A 338 -14.01 -18.88 -11.21
N SER A 339 -14.25 -17.92 -12.09
CA SER A 339 -15.42 -17.89 -12.99
C SER A 339 -15.54 -19.12 -13.90
N ASP A 340 -14.42 -19.78 -14.22
CA ASP A 340 -14.35 -21.01 -15.01
C ASP A 340 -14.52 -22.30 -14.19
N GLY A 341 -14.54 -22.20 -12.86
CA GLY A 341 -14.68 -23.33 -11.94
C GLY A 341 -13.41 -24.16 -11.71
N GLN A 342 -12.25 -23.74 -12.21
CA GLN A 342 -11.03 -24.57 -12.20
C GLN A 342 -10.01 -24.21 -11.12
N ALA A 343 -10.06 -22.98 -10.61
CA ALA A 343 -9.17 -22.49 -9.58
C ALA A 343 -9.93 -21.93 -8.37
N ARG A 344 -9.28 -21.86 -7.21
CA ARG A 344 -9.89 -21.39 -5.97
C ARG A 344 -8.91 -20.55 -5.17
N ILE A 345 -9.42 -19.54 -4.49
CA ILE A 345 -8.65 -18.72 -3.56
C ILE A 345 -9.34 -18.59 -2.21
N ARG A 346 -8.56 -18.52 -1.12
CA ARG A 346 -9.06 -18.44 0.26
C ARG A 346 -8.27 -17.45 1.11
N LEU A 347 -8.97 -16.63 1.90
CA LEU A 347 -8.35 -15.77 2.90
C LEU A 347 -7.69 -16.60 4.01
N LEU A 348 -6.44 -16.28 4.33
CA LEU A 348 -5.70 -17.01 5.36
C LEU A 348 -5.80 -16.38 6.75
N THR A 349 -6.01 -15.06 6.85
CA THR A 349 -5.93 -14.31 8.12
C THR A 349 -6.94 -13.16 8.21
N ALA A 350 -8.22 -13.49 7.98
CA ALA A 350 -9.31 -12.51 8.05
C ALA A 350 -9.43 -11.86 9.44
N ASP A 351 -9.38 -12.68 10.50
CA ASP A 351 -9.48 -12.26 11.89
C ASP A 351 -8.13 -12.28 12.60
N ARG A 352 -7.80 -11.15 13.23
CA ARG A 352 -6.49 -10.92 13.85
C ARG A 352 -6.56 -9.87 14.94
N THR A 353 -5.64 -9.93 15.90
CA THR A 353 -5.56 -9.00 17.02
C THR A 353 -4.12 -8.55 17.25
N TRP A 354 -3.96 -7.30 17.69
CA TRP A 354 -2.64 -6.77 18.08
C TRP A 354 -2.30 -7.22 19.50
N VAL A 355 -1.19 -7.94 19.65
CA VAL A 355 -0.72 -8.56 20.89
C VAL A 355 0.65 -8.00 21.29
N HIS A 356 0.78 -7.60 22.55
CA HIS A 356 2.05 -7.30 23.21
C HIS A 356 2.57 -8.57 23.87
N THR A 357 3.74 -9.05 23.41
CA THR A 357 4.35 -10.28 23.92
C THR A 357 5.57 -9.96 24.78
N LYS A 358 5.71 -10.68 25.89
CA LYS A 358 6.91 -10.68 26.74
C LYS A 358 7.53 -12.06 26.77
N ILE A 359 8.83 -12.12 26.53
CA ILE A 359 9.64 -13.32 26.75
C ILE A 359 10.37 -13.11 28.06
N ILE A 360 10.12 -13.96 29.06
CA ILE A 360 10.66 -13.80 30.41
C ILE A 360 11.56 -14.97 30.80
N ASP A 361 12.58 -14.69 31.62
CA ASP A 361 13.28 -15.72 32.38
C ASP A 361 12.37 -16.17 33.54
N ALA A 362 12.00 -17.45 33.54
CA ALA A 362 11.09 -18.04 34.52
C ALA A 362 11.53 -17.82 35.97
N ALA A 363 12.84 -17.85 36.24
CA ALA A 363 13.37 -17.72 37.59
C ALA A 363 13.32 -16.28 38.11
N THR A 364 13.45 -15.28 37.22
CA THR A 364 13.50 -13.86 37.61
C THR A 364 12.21 -13.10 37.34
N GLY A 365 11.34 -13.63 36.46
CA GLY A 365 10.14 -12.95 35.97
C GLY A 365 10.42 -11.72 35.12
N LYS A 366 11.68 -11.49 34.72
CA LYS A 366 12.10 -10.32 33.95
C LYS A 366 12.16 -10.62 32.46
N PRO A 367 11.86 -9.64 31.59
CA PRO A 367 12.09 -9.77 30.16
C PRO A 367 13.53 -10.16 29.86
N THR A 368 13.71 -11.06 28.90
CA THR A 368 15.03 -11.52 28.46
C THR A 368 15.12 -11.52 26.93
N PRO A 369 16.24 -11.06 26.34
CA PRO A 369 16.47 -11.20 24.91
C PRO A 369 16.50 -12.66 24.47
N ALA A 370 15.95 -12.90 23.29
CA ALA A 370 15.82 -14.21 22.66
C ALA A 370 15.54 -14.01 21.16
N ARG A 371 15.62 -15.08 20.37
CA ARG A 371 15.02 -15.12 19.04
C ARG A 371 13.68 -15.85 19.06
N ILE A 372 12.74 -15.38 18.27
CA ILE A 372 11.36 -15.86 18.22
C ILE A 372 10.89 -16.07 16.79
N HIS A 373 10.08 -17.11 16.61
CA HIS A 373 9.39 -17.46 15.37
C HIS A 373 7.93 -17.73 15.68
N PHE A 374 7.01 -16.93 15.14
CA PHE A 374 5.59 -17.30 15.09
C PHE A 374 5.26 -17.89 13.72
N ARG A 375 4.43 -18.92 13.71
CA ARG A 375 3.96 -19.60 12.50
C ARG A 375 2.45 -19.75 12.52
N ALA A 376 1.81 -19.44 11.39
CA ALA A 376 0.39 -19.71 11.18
C ALA A 376 0.15 -21.23 10.99
N PRO A 377 -1.07 -21.74 11.19
CA PRO A 377 -1.43 -23.12 10.85
C PRO A 377 -1.21 -23.48 9.38
N ASP A 378 -1.26 -22.47 8.50
CA ASP A 378 -0.97 -22.60 7.07
C ASP A 378 0.53 -22.58 6.72
N GLY A 379 1.42 -22.48 7.71
CA GLY A 379 2.87 -22.51 7.53
C GLY A 379 3.55 -21.15 7.37
N ARG A 380 2.79 -20.06 7.14
CA ARG A 380 3.39 -18.72 7.00
C ARG A 380 4.13 -18.28 8.27
N TYR A 381 5.27 -17.64 8.08
CA TYR A 381 5.95 -16.89 9.12
C TYR A 381 5.18 -15.61 9.47
N ILE A 382 5.03 -15.34 10.76
CA ILE A 382 4.37 -14.14 11.28
C ILE A 382 5.43 -13.33 12.05
N PRO A 383 6.09 -12.34 11.42
CA PRO A 383 7.11 -11.57 12.10
C PRO A 383 6.51 -10.66 13.17
N PRO A 384 7.27 -10.37 14.24
CA PRO A 384 6.96 -9.22 15.09
C PRO A 384 6.95 -7.92 14.29
N TYR A 385 6.18 -6.93 14.74
CA TYR A 385 6.16 -5.61 14.11
C TYR A 385 7.56 -4.99 14.08
N GLY A 386 7.99 -4.54 12.90
CA GLY A 386 9.32 -3.98 12.65
C GLY A 386 10.32 -4.98 12.08
N HIS A 387 9.99 -6.27 12.02
CA HIS A 387 10.79 -7.32 11.39
C HIS A 387 10.26 -7.67 10.00
N ARG A 388 11.10 -8.26 9.16
CA ARG A 388 10.69 -8.61 7.79
C ARG A 388 9.73 -9.79 7.77
N HIS A 389 8.75 -9.74 6.87
CA HIS A 389 7.95 -10.92 6.51
C HIS A 389 8.72 -11.94 5.67
N GLU A 390 9.89 -11.54 5.17
CA GLU A 390 10.78 -12.35 4.38
C GLU A 390 12.22 -11.87 4.58
N VAL A 391 13.04 -12.70 5.23
CA VAL A 391 14.47 -12.41 5.46
C VAL A 391 15.24 -12.58 4.15
N ASN A 392 16.02 -11.56 3.78
CA ASN A 392 16.90 -11.66 2.60
C ASN A 392 18.26 -12.23 2.99
N ASP A 393 18.54 -13.48 2.63
CA ASP A 393 19.82 -14.12 2.90
C ASP A 393 20.92 -13.78 1.88
N ASN A 394 20.64 -12.89 0.91
CA ASN A 394 21.66 -12.35 0.02
C ASN A 394 22.76 -11.63 0.80
N TRP A 395 23.99 -11.78 0.29
CA TRP A 395 25.18 -11.14 0.85
C TRP A 395 25.05 -9.62 0.82
N PHE A 396 25.16 -8.97 1.98
CA PHE A 396 25.01 -7.52 2.15
C PHE A 396 23.61 -6.93 2.13
N GLU A 397 22.52 -7.72 2.23
CA GLU A 397 21.18 -7.17 1.99
C GLU A 397 20.24 -7.07 3.22
N ASP A 398 20.31 -7.97 4.20
CA ASP A 398 19.47 -7.92 5.41
C ASP A 398 20.25 -8.28 6.68
N TYR A 399 20.45 -7.29 7.56
CA TYR A 399 21.26 -7.38 8.79
C TYR A 399 20.52 -6.86 10.02
N GLY A 400 19.19 -6.83 9.94
CA GLY A 400 18.32 -6.09 10.85
C GLY A 400 17.71 -6.93 11.97
N ALA A 401 18.51 -7.63 12.78
CA ALA A 401 18.00 -8.49 13.86
C ALA A 401 17.02 -9.58 13.36
N ASP A 402 17.15 -9.97 12.10
CA ASP A 402 16.39 -10.99 11.40
C ASP A 402 17.34 -12.12 10.99
N LEU A 403 16.90 -13.36 11.11
CA LEU A 403 17.73 -14.55 10.92
C LEU A 403 16.99 -15.61 10.13
N LEU A 404 17.65 -16.21 9.13
CA LEU A 404 17.19 -17.41 8.44
C LEU A 404 18.06 -18.61 8.86
N LEU A 405 17.47 -19.61 9.53
CA LEU A 405 18.11 -20.89 9.83
C LEU A 405 17.39 -22.00 9.05
N GLY A 406 18.10 -22.61 8.09
CA GLY A 406 17.46 -23.52 7.14
C GLY A 406 16.37 -22.79 6.36
N SER A 407 15.14 -23.27 6.43
CA SER A 407 13.96 -22.60 5.87
C SER A 407 13.17 -21.77 6.90
N THR A 408 13.62 -21.67 8.15
CA THR A 408 12.90 -21.01 9.25
C THR A 408 13.44 -19.62 9.54
N GLN A 409 12.53 -18.65 9.52
CA GLN A 409 12.81 -17.25 9.82
C GLN A 409 12.62 -16.94 11.30
N TYR A 410 13.53 -16.19 11.90
CA TYR A 410 13.46 -15.73 13.28
C TYR A 410 13.70 -14.23 13.37
N ALA A 411 13.10 -13.62 14.38
CA ALA A 411 13.37 -12.26 14.81
C ALA A 411 14.10 -12.27 16.15
N TYR A 412 15.22 -11.57 16.26
CA TYR A 412 15.84 -11.25 17.54
C TYR A 412 15.11 -10.09 18.21
N VAL A 413 14.72 -10.28 19.47
CA VAL A 413 13.96 -9.32 20.26
C VAL A 413 14.56 -9.16 21.64
N ASP A 414 14.37 -8.01 22.27
CA ASP A 414 14.97 -7.69 23.58
C ASP A 414 14.24 -8.31 24.79
N GLY A 415 13.25 -9.17 24.52
CA GLY A 415 12.33 -9.74 25.48
C GLY A 415 10.96 -9.08 25.49
N THR A 416 10.78 -7.98 24.73
CA THR A 416 9.49 -7.37 24.47
C THR A 416 9.27 -7.21 22.97
N LEU A 417 8.05 -7.51 22.52
CA LEU A 417 7.67 -7.36 21.13
C LEU A 417 6.17 -7.11 21.02
N GLN A 418 5.73 -6.68 19.85
CA GLN A 418 4.31 -6.59 19.52
C GLN A 418 4.11 -6.96 18.06
N GLY A 419 2.90 -7.38 17.72
CA GLY A 419 2.57 -7.73 16.36
C GLY A 419 1.11 -8.12 16.23
N GLU A 420 0.66 -8.24 15.00
CA GLU A 420 -0.66 -8.73 14.68
C GLU A 420 -0.62 -10.26 14.57
N LEU A 421 -1.41 -10.95 15.40
CA LEU A 421 -1.52 -12.41 15.38
C LEU A 421 -2.92 -12.84 14.90
N PRO A 422 -3.04 -13.94 14.14
CA PRO A 422 -4.32 -14.55 13.80
C PRO A 422 -5.09 -14.88 15.08
N VAL A 423 -6.41 -14.68 15.06
CA VAL A 423 -7.28 -15.25 16.09
C VAL A 423 -7.37 -16.76 15.86
N GLY A 424 -7.22 -17.54 16.93
CA GLY A 424 -7.17 -18.99 16.88
C GLY A 424 -5.75 -19.54 17.08
N ASP A 425 -5.45 -20.65 16.43
CA ASP A 425 -4.21 -21.38 16.68
C ASP A 425 -3.00 -20.69 16.05
N VAL A 426 -1.94 -20.50 16.83
CA VAL A 426 -0.65 -19.96 16.39
C VAL A 426 0.46 -20.79 17.01
N TYR A 427 1.51 -21.07 16.26
CA TYR A 427 2.65 -21.85 16.74
C TYR A 427 3.81 -20.92 17.03
N VAL A 428 4.55 -21.16 18.11
CA VAL A 428 5.69 -20.34 18.48
C VAL A 428 6.90 -21.19 18.83
N GLU A 429 8.05 -20.73 18.38
CA GLU A 429 9.36 -21.19 18.82
C GLU A 429 10.19 -20.03 19.37
N VAL A 430 10.75 -20.19 20.57
CA VAL A 430 11.60 -19.19 21.24
C VAL A 430 12.88 -19.85 21.71
N VAL A 431 14.02 -19.24 21.39
CA VAL A 431 15.35 -19.78 21.68
C VAL A 431 16.22 -18.71 22.33
N LYS A 432 17.01 -19.12 23.33
CA LYS A 432 17.96 -18.26 24.03
C LYS A 432 19.24 -19.02 24.37
N GLY A 433 20.21 -19.01 23.47
CA GLY A 433 21.50 -19.67 23.67
C GLY A 433 21.39 -21.14 24.10
N PHE A 434 22.42 -21.64 24.77
CA PHE A 434 22.49 -23.03 25.25
C PHE A 434 22.18 -23.19 26.75
N GLU A 435 22.02 -22.08 27.49
CA GLU A 435 21.71 -22.12 28.93
C GLU A 435 20.21 -22.23 29.23
N TYR A 436 19.34 -22.00 28.23
CA TYR A 436 17.89 -22.07 28.37
C TYR A 436 17.31 -23.18 27.49
N ALA A 437 16.23 -23.81 27.97
CA ALA A 437 15.47 -24.74 27.15
C ALA A 437 14.70 -23.98 26.06
N PRO A 438 14.81 -24.35 24.78
CA PRO A 438 13.95 -23.83 23.73
C PRO A 438 12.48 -24.12 24.04
N VAL A 439 11.62 -23.13 23.81
CA VAL A 439 10.16 -23.31 23.88
C VAL A 439 9.64 -23.50 22.48
N ARG A 440 8.94 -24.61 22.24
CA ARG A 440 8.16 -24.88 21.03
C ARG A 440 6.76 -25.29 21.46
N GLN A 441 5.74 -24.51 21.09
CA GLN A 441 4.38 -24.72 21.58
C GLN A 441 3.30 -24.24 20.60
N LYS A 442 2.12 -24.84 20.73
CA LYS A 442 0.87 -24.33 20.16
C LYS A 442 0.23 -23.35 21.15
N LEU A 443 -0.10 -22.16 20.67
CA LEU A 443 -0.85 -21.13 21.37
C LEU A 443 -2.26 -21.04 20.77
N HIS A 444 -3.21 -20.58 21.57
CA HIS A 444 -4.54 -20.18 21.11
C HIS A 444 -4.75 -18.70 21.44
N ILE A 445 -4.92 -17.87 20.42
CA ILE A 445 -5.09 -16.42 20.54
C ILE A 445 -6.58 -16.09 20.51
N GLU A 446 -7.09 -15.52 21.59
CA GLU A 446 -8.50 -15.16 21.69
C GLU A 446 -8.81 -13.85 20.94
N PRO A 447 -10.05 -13.67 20.44
CA PRO A 447 -10.51 -12.37 19.91
C PRO A 447 -10.27 -11.24 20.91
N GLY A 448 -9.51 -10.22 20.50
CA GLY A 448 -9.21 -9.06 21.33
C GLY A 448 -8.16 -9.28 22.43
N GLN A 449 -7.51 -10.44 22.50
CA GLN A 449 -6.36 -10.66 23.38
C GLN A 449 -5.28 -9.62 23.08
N ARG A 450 -4.71 -9.02 24.15
CA ARG A 450 -3.71 -7.94 24.06
C ARG A 450 -2.36 -8.29 24.64
N GLU A 451 -2.28 -9.29 25.51
CA GLU A 451 -1.05 -9.65 26.22
C GLU A 451 -0.75 -11.14 26.01
N LEU A 452 0.52 -11.46 25.80
CA LEU A 452 1.04 -12.82 25.73
C LEU A 452 2.35 -12.88 26.52
N THR A 453 2.56 -13.92 27.31
CA THR A 453 3.82 -14.14 28.02
C THR A 453 4.34 -15.52 27.70
N ILE A 454 5.61 -15.58 27.27
CA ILE A 454 6.33 -16.82 27.01
C ILE A 454 7.46 -16.89 28.02
N SER A 455 7.52 -18.00 28.76
CA SER A 455 8.51 -18.19 29.82
C SER A 455 9.60 -19.14 29.34
N LEU A 456 10.87 -18.76 29.53
CA LEU A 456 12.03 -19.60 29.25
C LEU A 456 12.63 -20.12 30.55
N ASP A 457 12.81 -21.43 30.62
CA ASP A 457 13.45 -22.09 31.76
C ASP A 457 14.95 -22.19 31.55
N ARG A 458 15.71 -21.74 32.54
CA ARG A 458 17.17 -21.88 32.56
C ARG A 458 17.54 -23.29 32.99
N ILE A 459 18.21 -24.04 32.11
CA ILE A 459 18.60 -25.44 32.34
C ILE A 459 20.07 -25.59 32.73
N ALA A 460 20.89 -24.58 32.47
CA ALA A 460 22.29 -24.55 32.89
C ALA A 460 22.70 -23.17 33.42
N ASN A 461 23.52 -23.14 34.46
CA ASN A 461 24.11 -21.91 34.99
C ASN A 461 25.63 -22.06 35.01
N THR A 462 26.25 -21.82 33.86
CA THR A 462 27.67 -22.11 33.62
C THR A 462 28.58 -20.91 33.88
N ARG A 463 28.00 -19.70 33.96
CA ARG A 463 28.71 -18.44 34.25
C ARG A 463 29.57 -18.45 35.51
N PRO A 464 29.14 -18.99 36.68
CA PRO A 464 29.99 -19.08 37.86
C PRO A 464 31.27 -19.90 37.63
N ASP A 465 31.22 -20.85 36.70
CA ASP A 465 32.35 -21.71 36.33
C ASP A 465 33.23 -21.10 35.22
N GLY A 466 32.95 -19.84 34.83
CA GLY A 466 33.71 -19.09 33.83
C GLY A 466 33.31 -19.37 32.38
N TRP A 467 32.25 -20.14 32.13
CA TRP A 467 31.72 -20.38 30.79
C TRP A 467 30.68 -19.34 30.38
N VAL A 468 30.66 -19.02 29.09
CA VAL A 468 29.72 -18.06 28.49
C VAL A 468 29.24 -18.64 27.17
N THR A 469 27.93 -18.59 26.92
CA THR A 469 27.37 -18.84 25.59
C THR A 469 27.47 -17.57 24.76
N ALA A 470 27.88 -17.73 23.50
CA ALA A 470 27.95 -16.66 22.54
C ALA A 470 27.89 -17.24 21.12
N ASP A 471 27.32 -16.49 20.19
CA ASP A 471 27.60 -16.65 18.78
C ASP A 471 29.05 -16.21 18.50
N THR A 472 29.80 -17.06 17.80
CA THR A 472 31.22 -16.85 17.50
C THR A 472 31.45 -16.36 16.08
N HIS A 473 30.40 -16.21 15.26
CA HIS A 473 30.52 -15.89 13.84
C HIS A 473 29.51 -14.83 13.37
N THR A 474 29.72 -13.58 13.79
CA THR A 474 28.86 -12.44 13.44
C THR A 474 29.53 -11.52 12.42
N HIS A 475 28.80 -11.04 11.41
CA HIS A 475 29.30 -10.04 10.45
C HIS A 475 28.34 -8.88 10.23
N PHE A 476 28.89 -7.70 9.92
CA PHE A 476 28.17 -6.55 9.34
C PHE A 476 27.04 -5.92 10.18
N LEU A 477 26.90 -6.33 11.44
CA LEU A 477 25.93 -5.78 12.37
C LEU A 477 26.32 -4.38 12.85
N THR A 478 25.31 -3.54 13.11
CA THR A 478 25.48 -2.33 13.91
C THR A 478 25.81 -2.72 15.37
N PRO A 479 26.47 -1.85 16.15
CA PRO A 479 26.73 -2.13 17.56
C PRO A 479 25.48 -2.48 18.38
N GLU A 480 24.35 -1.84 18.06
CA GLU A 480 23.06 -2.08 18.73
C GLU A 480 22.51 -3.47 18.44
N THR A 481 22.51 -3.90 17.16
CA THR A 481 22.07 -5.23 16.75
C THR A 481 23.02 -6.31 17.28
N ALA A 482 24.34 -6.10 17.17
CA ALA A 482 25.33 -7.04 17.72
C ALA A 482 25.15 -7.25 19.22
N ARG A 483 24.83 -6.18 19.98
CA ARG A 483 24.53 -6.29 21.41
C ARG A 483 23.26 -7.07 21.68
N LEU A 484 22.22 -6.89 20.86
CA LEU A 484 20.96 -7.61 20.99
C LEU A 484 21.15 -9.11 20.73
N GLU A 485 21.74 -9.46 19.61
CA GLU A 485 21.99 -10.86 19.22
C GLU A 485 22.90 -11.56 20.24
N ALA A 486 24.00 -10.93 20.66
CA ALA A 486 24.88 -11.48 21.69
C ALA A 486 24.21 -11.60 23.07
N ALA A 487 23.13 -10.86 23.34
CA ALA A 487 22.36 -11.01 24.57
C ALA A 487 21.28 -12.11 24.44
N ALA A 488 20.86 -12.45 23.21
CA ALA A 488 19.90 -13.48 22.90
C ALA A 488 20.54 -14.87 22.81
N GLU A 489 21.76 -14.97 22.28
CA GLU A 489 22.52 -16.21 22.13
C GLU A 489 23.38 -16.60 23.34
#